data_AF-A0A3R9V2H0-F1
#
_entry.id   AF-A0A3R9V2H0-F1
#
_cell.length_a   1.000
_cell.length_b   1.000
_cell.length_c   1.000
_cell.angle_alpha   90.00
_cell.angle_beta   90.00
_cell.angle_gamma   90.00
#
_symmetry.space_group_name_H-M   'P 1'
#
loop_
_entity.id
_entity.type
_entity.pdbx_description
1 polymer ?
#
loop_
_entity_poly.entity_id
_entity_poly.type
_entity_poly.pdbx_seq_one_letter_code
_entity_poly.pdbx_strand_id
1 'polypeptide(L)' 'METRESTAACHRAPLPDDFWDLSAEQALGRACVACGRALGAGAVYRGPVLGRDGAMLLDADVYACPPPADGP' A
#
# COMPACT_ATOMS: atom_id res chain seq x y z
N MET A 1 -24.05 0.69 8.25
CA MET A 1 -23.85 0.45 6.81
C MET A 1 -22.58 -0.38 6.68
N GLU A 2 -22.74 -1.69 6.66
CA GLU A 2 -21.64 -2.65 6.53
C GLU A 2 -21.12 -2.59 5.10
N THR A 3 -20.02 -1.87 4.89
CA THR A 3 -19.19 -2.09 3.71
C THR A 3 -18.58 -3.47 3.87
N ARG A 4 -19.15 -4.44 3.16
CA ARG A 4 -18.51 -5.72 2.88
C ARG A 4 -17.15 -5.38 2.27
N GLU A 5 -16.13 -5.42 3.11
CA GLU A 5 -14.71 -5.31 2.79
C GLU A 5 -14.43 -6.50 1.87
N SER A 6 -14.69 -6.30 0.59
CA SER A 6 -14.46 -7.29 -0.45
C SER A 6 -13.02 -7.74 -0.25
N THR A 7 -12.87 -9.04 0.01
CA THR A 7 -11.66 -9.77 0.39
C THR A 7 -10.62 -9.79 -0.73
N ALA A 8 -10.29 -8.64 -1.30
CA ALA A 8 -9.06 -8.46 -2.03
C ALA A 8 -7.95 -8.48 -0.98
N ALA A 9 -7.18 -9.56 -0.94
CA ALA A 9 -5.98 -9.59 -0.15
C ALA A 9 -5.14 -8.35 -0.52
N CYS A 10 -4.72 -7.56 0.46
CA CYS A 10 -4.12 -6.24 0.22
C CYS A 10 -2.94 -6.28 -0.77
N HIS A 11 -2.23 -7.42 -0.85
CA HIS A 11 -1.15 -7.68 -1.79
C HIS A 11 -1.59 -7.85 -3.26
N ARG A 12 -2.89 -7.83 -3.56
CA ARG A 12 -3.48 -7.88 -4.91
C ARG A 12 -4.29 -6.64 -5.24
N ALA A 13 -4.57 -5.78 -4.27
CA ALA A 13 -5.27 -4.53 -4.51
C ALA A 13 -4.47 -3.67 -5.50
N PRO A 14 -5.13 -2.91 -6.40
CA PRO A 14 -4.45 -1.96 -7.27
C PRO A 14 -3.67 -0.95 -6.44
N LEU A 15 -2.56 -0.46 -7.00
CA LEU A 15 -1.85 0.65 -6.39
C LEU A 15 -2.57 1.96 -6.68
N PRO A 16 -2.44 2.98 -5.82
CA PRO A 16 -2.82 4.34 -6.15
C PRO A 16 -2.11 4.82 -7.42
N ASP A 17 -2.79 5.67 -8.18
CA ASP A 17 -2.29 6.16 -9.47
C ASP A 17 -1.26 7.28 -9.30
N ASP A 18 -1.32 8.04 -8.19
CA ASP A 18 -0.40 9.15 -7.91
C ASP A 18 0.19 9.09 -6.49
N PHE A 19 1.43 9.57 -6.34
CA PHE A 19 2.13 9.69 -5.05
C PHE A 19 1.31 10.48 -4.02
N TRP A 20 0.59 11.51 -4.44
CA TRP A 20 -0.17 12.38 -3.55
C TRP A 20 -1.43 11.71 -2.98
N ASP A 21 -1.82 10.54 -3.50
CA ASP A 21 -2.88 9.71 -2.93
C ASP A 21 -2.38 8.92 -1.70
N LEU A 22 -1.07 8.90 -1.45
CA LEU A 22 -0.49 8.23 -0.29
C LEU A 22 -0.57 9.10 0.96
N SER A 23 -0.95 8.48 2.08
CA SER A 23 -0.60 9.04 3.39
C SER A 23 0.92 8.98 3.61
N ALA A 24 1.43 9.85 4.49
CA ALA A 24 2.85 9.88 4.84
C ALA A 24 3.37 8.51 5.33
N GLU A 25 2.59 7.78 6.13
CA GLU A 25 2.99 6.45 6.61
C GLU A 25 3.03 5.41 5.48
N GLN A 26 2.18 5.51 4.46
CA GLN A 26 2.24 4.64 3.29
C GLN A 26 3.45 4.96 2.42
N ALA A 27 3.74 6.25 2.19
CA ALA A 27 4.91 6.71 1.44
C ALA A 27 6.24 6.34 2.12
N LEU A 28 6.25 6.24 3.47
CA LEU A 28 7.39 5.75 4.24
C LEU A 28 7.48 4.22 4.31
N GLY A 29 6.57 3.48 3.67
CA GLY A 29 6.50 2.03 3.71
C GLY A 29 6.13 1.45 5.08
N ARG A 30 5.58 2.26 5.98
CA ARG A 30 5.18 1.86 7.35
C ARG A 30 3.74 1.41 7.45
N ALA A 31 2.91 1.76 6.48
CA ALA A 31 1.51 1.38 6.41
C ALA A 31 1.17 0.70 5.08
N CYS A 32 0.20 -0.21 5.12
CA CYS A 32 -0.28 -0.90 3.94
C CYS A 32 -0.85 0.09 2.93
N VAL A 33 -0.36 0.03 1.70
CA VAL A 33 -0.83 0.89 0.61
C VAL A 33 -2.33 0.73 0.30
N ALA A 34 -2.89 -0.46 0.55
CA ALA A 34 -4.29 -0.75 0.25
C ALA A 34 -5.26 -0.42 1.40
N CYS A 35 -4.87 -0.68 2.66
CA CYS A 35 -5.79 -0.58 3.80
C CYS A 35 -5.33 0.36 4.93
N GLY A 36 -4.15 0.97 4.80
CA GLY A 36 -3.62 1.95 5.76
C GLY A 36 -3.17 1.39 7.12
N ARG A 37 -3.32 0.08 7.37
CA ARG A 37 -2.87 -0.54 8.64
C ARG A 37 -1.35 -0.53 8.74
N ALA A 38 -0.84 -0.33 9.96
CA ALA A 38 0.59 -0.40 10.25
C ALA A 38 1.16 -1.76 9.84
N LEU A 39 2.34 -1.72 9.20
CA LEU A 39 3.07 -2.89 8.74
C LEU A 39 4.11 -3.30 9.77
N GLY A 40 4.33 -4.61 9.83
CA GLY A 40 5.40 -5.23 10.60
C GLY A 40 6.26 -6.13 9.70
N ALA A 41 6.91 -7.11 10.33
CA ALA A 41 7.65 -8.13 9.59
C ALA A 41 6.73 -8.88 8.60
N GLY A 42 7.26 -9.16 7.39
CA GLY A 42 6.53 -9.88 6.34
C GLY A 42 5.69 -8.99 5.41
N ALA A 43 5.80 -7.67 5.50
CA ALA A 43 5.20 -6.77 4.51
C ALA A 43 5.65 -7.13 3.08
N VAL A 44 4.71 -7.09 2.14
CA VAL A 44 4.94 -7.49 0.75
C VAL A 44 5.19 -6.25 -0.09
N TYR A 45 6.36 -6.18 -0.72
CA TYR A 45 6.67 -5.11 -1.67
C TYR A 45 5.70 -5.14 -2.86
N ARG A 46 5.20 -3.97 -3.27
CA ARG A 46 4.22 -3.85 -4.37
C ARG A 46 4.73 -3.06 -5.58
N GLY A 47 5.87 -2.40 -5.47
CA GLY A 47 6.39 -1.52 -6.52
C GLY A 47 6.41 -0.06 -6.09
N PRO A 48 6.93 0.83 -6.96
CA PRO A 48 6.87 2.27 -6.74
C PRO A 48 5.51 2.83 -7.13
N VAL A 49 5.03 3.83 -6.39
CA VAL A 49 3.99 4.76 -6.82
C VAL A 49 4.67 6.07 -7.18
N LEU A 50 4.32 6.63 -8.34
CA LEU A 50 4.96 7.83 -8.88
C LEU A 50 4.02 9.03 -8.75
N GLY A 51 4.59 10.22 -8.69
CA GLY A 51 3.85 11.47 -8.80
C GLY A 51 4.76 12.62 -9.21
N ARG A 52 4.23 13.84 -9.23
CA ARG A 52 5.01 15.03 -9.58
C ARG A 52 4.80 16.16 -8.60
N ASP A 53 5.88 16.89 -8.34
CA ASP A 53 5.85 18.21 -7.73
C ASP A 53 6.53 19.21 -8.68
N GLY A 54 5.72 19.88 -9.49
CA GLY A 54 6.21 20.68 -10.61
C GLY A 54 7.05 19.85 -11.58
N ALA A 55 8.34 20.18 -11.68
CA ALA A 55 9.30 19.46 -12.54
C ALA A 55 9.93 18.23 -11.86
N MET A 56 9.78 18.09 -10.53
CA MET A 56 10.37 16.98 -9.77
C MET A 56 9.49 15.73 -9.91
N LEU A 57 10.12 14.61 -10.24
CA LEU A 57 9.49 13.29 -10.14
C LEU A 57 9.58 12.84 -8.68
N LEU A 58 8.44 12.46 -8.12
CA LEU A 58 8.35 11.82 -6.82
C LEU A 58 8.11 10.33 -7.01
N ASP A 59 8.68 9.53 -6.12
CA ASP A 59 8.42 8.11 -6.02
C ASP A 59 8.40 7.66 -4.56
N ALA A 60 7.60 6.64 -4.29
CA ALA A 60 7.60 5.93 -3.03
C ALA A 60 7.48 4.42 -3.29
N ASP A 61 8.42 3.66 -2.75
CA ASP A 61 8.29 2.22 -2.65
C ASP A 61 7.22 1.84 -1.63
N VAL A 62 6.15 1.19 -2.10
CA VAL A 62 5.00 0.88 -1.27
C VAL A 62 4.89 -0.61 -0.98
N TYR A 63 4.28 -0.90 0.17
CA TYR A 63 4.17 -2.24 0.72
C TYR A 63 2.71 -2.54 1.08
N ALA A 64 2.35 -3.82 1.07
CA ALA A 64 1.03 -4.30 1.47
C ALA A 64 1.11 -5.31 2.62
N CYS A 65 -0.02 -5.54 3.27
CA CYS A 65 -0.14 -6.61 4.27
C CYS A 65 0.30 -7.96 3.67
N PRO A 66 0.95 -8.82 4.48
CA PRO A 66 1.24 -10.18 4.06
C PRO A 66 -0.04 -10.92 3.64
N PRO A 67 0.06 -11.95 2.77
CA PRO A 67 -1.02 -12.92 2.65
C PRO A 67 -1.35 -13.48 4.05
N PRO A 68 -2.62 -13.85 4.30
CA PRO A 68 -2.95 -14.59 5.51
C PRO A 68 -1.99 -15.77 5.62
N ALA A 69 -1.47 -16.02 6.82
CA ALA A 69 -0.61 -17.17 7.04
C ALA A 69 -1.41 -18.42 6.63
N ASP A 70 -0.88 -19.19 5.67
CA ASP A 70 -1.36 -20.54 5.44
C ASP A 70 -1.03 -21.33 6.71
N GLY A 71 -2.00 -21.42 7.61
CA GLY A 71 -1.94 -22.33 8.74
C GLY A 71 -2.10 -23.77 8.24
N PRO A 72 -1.47 -24.75 8.89
CA PRO A 72 -1.65 -26.17 8.57
C PRO A 72 -3.11 -26.64 8.69
#